data_AF-A0A7V4L831-F1
#
_entry.id   AF-A0A7V4L831-F1
#
_cell.length_a   1.000
_cell.length_b   1.000
_cell.length_c   1.000
_cell.angle_alpha   90.00
_cell.angle_beta   90.00
_cell.angle_gamma   90.00
#
_symmetry.space_group_name_H-M   'P 1'
#
loop_
_entity.id
_entity.type
_entity.pdbx_description
1 polymer ?
#
loop_
_entity_poly.entity_id
_entity_poly.type
_entity_poly.pdbx_seq_one_letter_code
_entity_poly.pdbx_strand_id
1 'polypeptide(L)'
;MDFGPQGGDSGGYLLSRKEDSGLQGCLNQTIIELGFVPREPHVERVVNQIMNPARSHRRWKLVVLAAFAVGFGACATSQTPAPAGGPEGPVTKYEMEPMRIDAVRSPAGLQIDAYDAPDLFERAGAALSDRRFEEAAKLYEKLLRSFPESAYSRAAQYNLGLAHIGASNWAAAAEAFAAVVEKYPTHADAKDALFQLGACYAEQKNWAASVEVFARLLDRSDLTADDRIEALARRGFAQFNQGDLDTAEKTFRAVLNYRRKIENEERLATDFYLAFSQYHLAQIVHQRFRAVELRLPEAQMDKDLDEKASLLLQAQRAYIETIKYGNPAWAAAAGFQVGSLYEELYDAFMHAPVPPELQGEARQVYQEELFKKIRILLEKSLRWQRENLLMIERLGVNTEWAEKSKMAYAKLLRLLDPNSTSEFEQPVGNPARGKDSIQPPPTPTPPQRGGSPERTPPTSPEAAGRQIL
;
A
#
# COMPACT_ATOMS: atom_id res chain seq x y z
N MET A 1 -0.75 -68.96 -64.78
CA MET A 1 -2.02 -68.30 -64.45
C MET A 1 -1.65 -67.16 -63.51
N ASP A 2 -1.13 -66.03 -63.97
CA ASP A 2 -1.53 -65.11 -65.04
C ASP A 2 -2.60 -64.09 -64.57
N PHE A 3 -2.31 -62.82 -64.92
CA PHE A 3 -3.08 -61.56 -64.80
C PHE A 3 -3.11 -60.76 -63.47
N GLY A 4 -2.41 -59.61 -63.47
CA GLY A 4 -2.93 -58.32 -62.96
C GLY A 4 -3.87 -57.65 -64.00
N PRO A 5 -4.13 -56.31 -64.04
CA PRO A 5 -3.49 -55.19 -63.31
C PRO A 5 -4.41 -53.96 -62.95
N GLN A 6 -3.78 -52.83 -62.53
CA GLN A 6 -4.22 -51.40 -62.50
C GLN A 6 -5.32 -50.98 -61.50
N GLY A 7 -5.37 -49.80 -60.86
CA GLY A 7 -4.62 -48.53 -60.82
C GLY A 7 -5.27 -47.67 -59.70
N GLY A 8 -4.55 -46.82 -58.96
CA GLY A 8 -4.57 -45.37 -59.18
C GLY A 8 -5.49 -44.57 -58.23
N ASP A 9 -4.85 -43.81 -57.34
CA ASP A 9 -5.20 -42.44 -56.89
C ASP A 9 -5.86 -42.14 -55.51
N SER A 10 -5.21 -41.17 -54.85
CA SER A 10 -5.55 -40.20 -53.78
C SER A 10 -6.58 -40.46 -52.66
N GLY A 11 -6.19 -40.08 -51.42
CA GLY A 11 -7.16 -39.56 -50.43
C GLY A 11 -6.89 -39.87 -48.95
N GLY A 12 -6.26 -38.90 -48.27
CA GLY A 12 -6.43 -38.43 -46.89
C GLY A 12 -7.17 -39.24 -45.79
N TYR A 13 -6.62 -39.08 -44.57
CA TYR A 13 -7.26 -39.20 -43.25
C TYR A 13 -7.60 -40.60 -42.72
N LEU A 14 -6.88 -41.04 -41.67
CA LEU A 14 -7.41 -41.28 -40.31
C LEU A 14 -6.50 -42.20 -39.47
N LEU A 15 -6.35 -41.83 -38.18
CA LEU A 15 -5.92 -42.61 -37.00
C LEU A 15 -4.39 -42.72 -36.80
N SER A 16 -3.72 -42.01 -35.89
CA SER A 16 -4.04 -41.60 -34.50
C SER A 16 -4.37 -42.77 -33.58
N ARG A 17 -3.37 -43.23 -32.80
CA ARG A 17 -3.35 -43.34 -31.31
C ARG A 17 -2.33 -44.39 -30.81
N LYS A 18 -1.70 -44.04 -29.66
CA LYS A 18 -0.73 -44.79 -28.81
C LYS A 18 0.73 -44.54 -29.23
N GLU A 19 1.64 -43.99 -28.43
CA GLU A 19 1.76 -43.78 -26.97
C GLU A 19 2.73 -42.60 -26.73
N ASP A 20 2.22 -41.45 -26.23
CA ASP A 20 3.00 -40.29 -25.74
C ASP A 20 2.50 -39.96 -24.32
N SER A 21 2.53 -40.96 -23.43
CA SER A 21 1.87 -40.93 -22.12
C SER A 21 2.87 -40.72 -20.98
N GLY A 22 2.95 -39.48 -20.51
CA GLY A 22 3.65 -39.09 -19.28
C GLY A 22 3.65 -37.57 -19.16
N LEU A 23 4.76 -36.94 -19.55
CA LEU A 23 4.98 -35.50 -19.51
C LEU A 23 4.03 -34.68 -20.42
N GLN A 24 3.75 -35.18 -21.63
CA GLN A 24 2.89 -34.50 -22.60
C GLN A 24 1.40 -34.51 -22.19
N GLY A 25 1.00 -35.50 -21.39
CA GLY A 25 -0.34 -35.61 -20.80
C GLY A 25 -0.55 -34.61 -19.65
N CYS A 26 0.41 -34.50 -18.72
CA CYS A 26 0.33 -33.54 -17.62
C CYS A 26 0.36 -32.08 -18.13
N LEU A 27 1.27 -31.74 -19.06
CA LEU A 27 1.34 -30.40 -19.66
C LEU A 27 0.03 -29.99 -20.37
N ASN A 28 -0.59 -30.91 -21.12
CA ASN A 28 -1.85 -30.62 -21.81
C ASN A 28 -3.04 -30.48 -20.86
N GLN A 29 -3.08 -31.24 -19.76
CA GLN A 29 -4.15 -31.15 -18.76
C GLN A 29 -4.10 -29.80 -18.01
N THR A 30 -2.90 -29.36 -17.60
CA THR A 30 -2.71 -28.08 -16.86
C THR A 30 -2.91 -26.83 -17.74
N ILE A 31 -2.65 -26.92 -19.05
CA ILE A 31 -2.84 -25.80 -19.99
C ILE A 31 -4.32 -25.55 -20.31
N ILE A 32 -5.17 -26.58 -20.29
CA ILE A 32 -6.61 -26.48 -20.56
C ILE A 32 -7.38 -25.91 -19.35
N GLU A 33 -6.97 -26.24 -18.12
CA GLU A 33 -7.62 -25.75 -16.88
C GLU A 33 -7.37 -24.26 -16.57
N LEU A 34 -6.36 -23.66 -17.22
CA LEU A 34 -6.03 -22.23 -17.12
C LEU A 34 -6.95 -21.28 -17.90
N GLY A 35 -7.93 -21.83 -18.64
CA GLY A 35 -8.85 -21.06 -19.47
C GLY A 35 -10.24 -20.90 -18.86
N PHE A 36 -10.46 -19.83 -18.09
CA PHE A 36 -11.82 -19.35 -17.85
C PHE A 36 -11.93 -17.84 -18.10
N VAL A 37 -12.62 -17.50 -19.19
CA VAL A 37 -13.17 -16.17 -19.50
C VAL A 37 -14.68 -16.30 -19.29
N PRO A 38 -15.34 -15.46 -18.47
CA PRO A 38 -16.78 -15.31 -18.58
C PRO A 38 -17.10 -14.43 -19.81
N ARG A 39 -17.85 -14.99 -20.75
CA ARG A 39 -18.56 -14.24 -21.79
C ARG A 39 -19.76 -13.55 -21.15
N GLU A 40 -19.97 -12.26 -21.43
CA GLU A 40 -21.33 -11.72 -21.60
C GLU A 40 -21.39 -10.72 -22.77
N PRO A 41 -22.53 -10.67 -23.51
CA PRO A 41 -22.76 -9.82 -24.66
C PRO A 41 -23.46 -8.50 -24.29
N HIS A 42 -23.49 -7.56 -25.25
CA HIS A 42 -24.20 -6.27 -25.24
C HIS A 42 -23.38 -5.04 -24.80
N VAL A 43 -22.46 -4.62 -25.69
CA VAL A 43 -21.98 -3.24 -25.76
C VAL A 43 -22.39 -2.63 -27.10
N GLU A 44 -23.66 -2.22 -27.20
CA GLU A 44 -24.14 -1.28 -28.21
C GLU A 44 -25.32 -0.50 -27.63
N ARG A 45 -25.05 0.59 -26.87
CA ARG A 45 -25.97 1.74 -26.81
C ARG A 45 -25.53 3.02 -26.08
N VAL A 46 -24.29 3.20 -25.61
CA VAL A 46 -23.91 4.43 -24.88
C VAL A 46 -22.96 5.34 -25.66
N VAL A 47 -22.98 5.27 -27.00
CA VAL A 47 -22.23 6.19 -27.89
C VAL A 47 -23.11 7.31 -28.47
N ASN A 48 -24.42 7.31 -28.27
CA ASN A 48 -25.30 8.36 -28.79
C ASN A 48 -26.15 9.01 -27.69
N GLN A 49 -25.54 9.88 -26.87
CA GLN A 49 -26.27 10.94 -26.17
C GLN A 49 -25.38 12.10 -25.68
N ILE A 50 -24.40 12.49 -26.48
CA ILE A 50 -23.72 13.78 -26.36
C ILE A 50 -23.96 14.49 -27.68
N MET A 51 -25.03 15.29 -27.78
CA MET A 51 -25.26 16.34 -28.79
C MET A 51 -26.63 17.00 -28.53
N ASN A 52 -26.70 17.91 -27.55
CA ASN A 52 -27.50 19.14 -27.65
C ASN A 52 -27.32 20.06 -26.42
N PRO A 53 -26.83 21.30 -26.59
CA PRO A 53 -26.80 22.30 -25.55
C PRO A 53 -27.93 23.31 -25.76
N ALA A 54 -28.96 23.34 -24.91
CA ALA A 54 -29.88 24.48 -24.86
C ALA A 54 -30.63 24.62 -23.53
N ARG A 55 -30.33 25.75 -22.86
CA ARG A 55 -31.23 26.66 -22.12
C ARG A 55 -32.20 26.04 -21.09
N SER A 56 -32.06 26.45 -19.83
CA SER A 56 -32.86 27.56 -19.27
C SER A 56 -32.43 27.92 -17.85
N HIS A 57 -32.18 29.21 -17.60
CA HIS A 57 -32.11 29.79 -16.26
C HIS A 57 -33.17 30.89 -16.16
N ARG A 58 -34.05 30.76 -15.15
CA ARG A 58 -34.89 31.83 -14.58
C ARG A 58 -34.90 31.62 -13.06
N ARG A 59 -34.26 32.53 -12.30
CA ARG A 59 -34.82 33.68 -11.54
C ARG A 59 -35.49 33.24 -10.22
N TRP A 60 -35.03 33.65 -9.03
CA TRP A 60 -35.14 34.99 -8.39
C TRP A 60 -34.13 35.16 -7.22
N LYS A 61 -33.38 36.28 -7.09
CA LYS A 61 -33.62 37.53 -6.27
C LYS A 61 -33.66 37.28 -4.75
N LEU A 62 -33.13 38.09 -3.82
CA LEU A 62 -32.26 39.29 -3.70
C LEU A 62 -32.15 39.51 -2.17
N VAL A 63 -31.03 40.02 -1.63
CA VAL A 63 -30.92 41.17 -0.70
C VAL A 63 -29.43 41.38 -0.39
N VAL A 64 -28.94 42.59 -0.62
CA VAL A 64 -27.59 43.06 -0.30
C VAL A 64 -27.70 44.49 0.27
N LEU A 65 -26.90 44.74 1.31
CA LEU A 65 -26.35 46.02 1.83
C LEU A 65 -27.26 47.06 2.50
N ALA A 66 -26.97 47.29 3.78
CA ALA A 66 -26.96 48.59 4.46
C ALA A 66 -25.54 48.77 5.05
N ALA A 67 -24.93 49.93 5.25
CA ALA A 67 -25.06 51.31 4.79
C ALA A 67 -23.76 52.00 5.28
N PHE A 68 -23.25 53.00 4.56
CA PHE A 68 -22.15 53.87 5.02
C PHE A 68 -22.63 55.33 4.94
N ALA A 69 -22.44 56.11 6.01
CA ALA A 69 -21.89 57.48 6.05
C ALA A 69 -22.49 58.38 7.15
N VAL A 70 -21.62 58.72 8.11
CA VAL A 70 -21.28 60.03 8.71
C VAL A 70 -22.38 61.04 9.09
N GLY A 71 -22.33 61.47 10.36
CA GLY A 71 -22.82 62.77 10.82
C GLY A 71 -22.02 63.26 12.05
N PHE A 72 -21.40 64.43 11.94
CA PHE A 72 -20.68 65.17 13.00
C PHE A 72 -21.66 65.76 14.04
N GLY A 73 -21.21 65.87 15.29
CA GLY A 73 -21.87 66.68 16.32
C GLY A 73 -21.15 66.61 17.67
N ALA A 74 -20.29 67.59 17.94
CA ALA A 74 -19.63 67.78 19.23
C ALA A 74 -20.58 68.45 20.25
N CYS A 75 -20.48 68.10 21.53
CA CYS A 75 -20.50 69.04 22.64
C CYS A 75 -19.98 68.37 23.92
N ALA A 76 -19.04 69.04 24.58
CA ALA A 76 -18.41 68.63 25.81
C ALA A 76 -19.34 68.81 27.02
N THR A 77 -19.24 67.91 28.00
CA THR A 77 -19.66 68.21 29.37
C THR A 77 -18.77 67.42 30.32
N SER A 78 -17.92 68.13 31.06
CA SER A 78 -17.05 67.57 32.08
C SER A 78 -17.85 67.28 33.35
N GLN A 79 -18.04 65.99 33.67
CA GLN A 79 -18.42 65.55 35.01
C GLN A 79 -17.29 64.71 35.58
N THR A 80 -16.63 65.25 36.60
CA THR A 80 -15.75 64.54 37.52
C THR A 80 -16.54 63.45 38.25
N PRO A 81 -16.16 62.16 38.17
CA PRO A 81 -16.71 61.16 39.07
C PRO A 81 -15.95 61.21 40.39
N ALA A 82 -16.71 61.41 41.47
CA ALA A 82 -16.33 61.09 42.84
C ALA A 82 -15.91 59.60 42.96
N PRO A 83 -15.11 59.20 43.97
CA PRO A 83 -14.68 57.82 44.10
C PRO A 83 -15.89 56.92 44.42
N ALA A 84 -16.37 56.20 43.42
CA ALA A 84 -17.43 55.22 43.57
C ALA A 84 -16.81 53.89 44.03
N GLY A 85 -17.02 53.55 45.31
CA GLY A 85 -17.05 52.15 45.72
C GLY A 85 -18.27 51.50 45.08
N GLY A 86 -18.08 50.90 43.91
CA GLY A 86 -19.12 50.12 43.22
C GLY A 86 -19.25 48.72 43.83
N PRO A 87 -20.41 48.04 43.68
CA PRO A 87 -20.54 46.64 44.03
C PRO A 87 -19.56 45.84 43.16
N GLU A 88 -18.72 45.01 43.78
CA GLU A 88 -17.87 44.07 43.06
C GLU A 88 -18.77 43.17 42.21
N GLY A 89 -18.85 43.44 40.91
CA GLY A 89 -19.43 42.50 39.94
C GLY A 89 -18.67 41.17 40.03
N PRO A 90 -19.25 40.05 39.59
CA PRO A 90 -18.61 38.75 39.70
C PRO A 90 -17.19 38.81 39.10
N VAL A 91 -16.18 38.68 39.95
CA VAL A 91 -14.78 38.64 39.53
C VAL A 91 -14.57 37.30 38.83
N THR A 92 -14.53 37.32 37.50
CA THR A 92 -14.12 36.15 36.73
C THR A 92 -12.62 35.96 36.92
N LYS A 93 -12.24 34.94 37.69
CA LYS A 93 -10.85 34.51 37.82
C LYS A 93 -10.51 33.58 36.66
N TYR A 94 -9.49 33.94 35.89
CA TYR A 94 -8.90 33.11 34.85
C TYR A 94 -7.59 32.55 35.40
N GLU A 95 -7.52 31.22 35.54
CA GLU A 95 -6.27 30.55 35.86
C GLU A 95 -5.52 30.28 34.57
N MET A 96 -4.48 31.08 34.31
CA MET A 96 -3.61 30.93 33.14
C MET A 96 -2.55 29.85 33.40
N GLU A 97 -2.12 29.17 32.33
CA GLU A 97 -0.90 28.35 32.37
C GLU A 97 0.31 29.19 32.80
N PRO A 98 1.28 28.61 33.53
CA PRO A 98 2.45 29.34 33.99
C PRO A 98 3.26 29.85 32.79
N MET A 99 3.60 31.15 32.79
CA MET A 99 4.56 31.69 31.82
C MET A 99 6.00 31.48 32.30
N ARG A 100 6.90 31.16 31.37
CA ARG A 100 8.35 31.15 31.60
C ARG A 100 9.01 32.28 30.83
N ILE A 101 10.04 32.87 31.44
CA ILE A 101 10.85 33.93 30.84
C ILE A 101 12.30 33.47 30.91
N ASP A 102 12.89 33.20 29.74
CA ASP A 102 14.30 32.88 29.60
C ASP A 102 15.05 34.13 29.17
N ALA A 103 16.09 34.52 29.92
CA ALA A 103 16.95 35.65 29.60
C ALA A 103 18.38 35.15 29.34
N VAL A 104 18.79 35.13 28.08
CA VAL A 104 20.13 34.67 27.66
C VAL A 104 20.97 35.87 27.23
N ARG A 105 22.13 36.05 27.86
CA ARG A 105 23.09 37.08 27.47
C ARG A 105 24.03 36.52 26.40
N SER A 106 24.03 37.11 25.22
CA SER A 106 24.91 36.75 24.10
C SER A 106 25.81 37.93 23.71
N PRO A 107 26.86 37.73 22.89
CA PRO A 107 27.65 38.83 22.32
C PRO A 107 26.81 39.84 21.52
N ALA A 108 25.62 39.44 21.04
CA ALA A 108 24.67 40.30 20.33
C ALA A 108 23.71 41.09 21.25
N GLY A 109 23.77 40.89 22.57
CA GLY A 109 22.92 41.55 23.56
C GLY A 109 22.15 40.61 24.48
N LEU A 110 21.24 41.18 25.29
CA LEU A 110 20.31 40.43 26.14
C LEU A 110 19.11 39.97 25.30
N GLN A 111 18.94 38.67 25.13
CA GLN A 111 17.79 38.07 24.48
C GLN A 111 16.82 37.57 25.56
N ILE A 112 15.57 38.06 25.53
CA ILE A 112 14.50 37.65 26.45
C ILE A 112 13.43 36.93 25.63
N ASP A 113 13.12 35.70 26.01
CA ASP A 113 12.07 34.87 25.41
C ASP A 113 11.02 34.54 26.47
N ALA A 114 9.80 35.03 26.29
CA ALA A 114 8.68 34.78 27.19
C ALA A 114 7.65 33.89 26.49
N TYR A 115 7.32 32.74 27.09
CA TYR A 115 6.47 31.73 26.46
C TYR A 115 5.70 30.92 27.51
N ASP A 116 4.57 30.35 27.10
CA ASP A 116 3.73 29.42 27.86
C ASP A 116 3.50 28.12 27.06
N ALA A 117 2.83 27.13 27.67
CA ALA A 117 2.54 25.87 26.98
C ALA A 117 1.63 26.05 25.74
N PRO A 118 0.54 26.86 25.80
CA PRO A 118 -0.27 27.16 24.63
C PRO A 118 0.50 27.80 23.46
N ASP A 119 1.34 28.81 23.71
CA ASP A 119 2.16 29.47 22.68
C ASP A 119 3.08 28.48 21.96
N LEU A 120 3.83 27.68 22.74
CA LEU A 120 4.72 26.68 22.17
C LEU A 120 3.96 25.65 21.35
N PHE A 121 2.78 25.25 21.81
CA PHE A 121 1.94 24.28 21.12
C PHE A 121 1.46 24.81 19.76
N GLU A 122 0.87 26.00 19.74
CA GLU A 122 0.34 26.62 18.51
C GLU A 122 1.46 26.87 17.49
N ARG A 123 2.63 27.34 17.94
CA ARG A 123 3.79 27.53 17.06
C ARG A 123 4.32 26.22 16.50
N ALA A 124 4.35 25.17 17.33
CA ALA A 124 4.77 23.84 16.90
C ALA A 124 3.78 23.23 15.89
N GLY A 125 2.48 23.40 16.13
CA GLY A 125 1.39 23.01 15.22
C GLY A 125 1.45 23.70 13.87
N ALA A 126 1.66 25.02 13.87
CA ALA A 126 1.87 25.80 12.65
C ALA A 126 3.11 25.33 11.88
N ALA A 127 4.24 25.11 12.56
CA ALA A 127 5.44 24.57 11.94
C ALA A 127 5.20 23.16 11.35
N LEU A 128 4.47 22.30 12.06
CA LEU A 128 4.12 20.96 11.60
C LEU A 128 3.26 21.01 10.33
N SER A 129 2.24 21.86 10.32
CA SER A 129 1.34 22.10 9.18
C SER A 129 2.10 22.67 7.97
N ASP A 130 3.07 23.55 8.20
CA ASP A 130 3.96 24.11 7.19
C ASP A 130 5.08 23.15 6.73
N ARG A 131 5.08 21.90 7.22
CA ARG A 131 6.13 20.88 6.97
C ARG A 131 7.54 21.27 7.43
N ARG A 132 7.64 22.22 8.36
CA ARG A 132 8.89 22.59 9.06
C ARG A 132 9.10 21.64 10.23
N PHE A 133 9.36 20.38 9.91
CA PHE A 133 9.30 19.26 10.86
C PHE A 133 10.32 19.35 11.99
N GLU A 134 11.55 19.75 11.70
CA GLU A 134 12.61 19.91 12.70
C GLU A 134 12.33 21.07 13.65
N GLU A 135 11.70 22.14 13.16
CA GLU A 135 11.27 23.26 14.00
C GLU A 135 10.11 22.84 14.91
N ALA A 136 9.11 22.16 14.36
CA ALA A 136 7.99 21.61 15.11
C ALA A 136 8.47 20.68 16.24
N ALA A 137 9.39 19.76 15.94
CA ALA A 137 9.96 18.85 16.92
C ALA A 137 10.65 19.62 18.07
N LYS A 138 11.51 20.60 17.76
CA LYS A 138 12.18 21.44 18.77
C LYS A 138 11.20 22.19 19.68
N LEU A 139 10.11 22.70 19.12
CA LEU A 139 9.08 23.43 19.88
C LEU A 139 8.28 22.49 20.78
N TYR A 140 7.88 21.30 20.30
CA TYR A 140 7.22 20.29 21.13
C TYR A 140 8.14 19.76 22.23
N GLU A 141 9.42 19.49 21.93
CA GLU A 141 10.42 19.11 22.95
C GLU A 141 10.59 20.20 24.01
N LYS A 142 10.62 21.48 23.59
CA LYS A 142 10.67 22.61 24.53
C LYS A 142 9.43 22.65 25.41
N LEU A 143 8.24 22.43 24.86
CA LEU A 143 6.99 22.35 25.63
C LEU A 143 7.05 21.22 26.66
N LEU A 144 7.40 20.01 26.25
CA LEU A 144 7.45 18.83 27.11
C LEU A 144 8.48 18.96 28.24
N ARG A 145 9.62 19.61 27.97
CA ARG A 145 10.64 19.89 28.99
C ARG A 145 10.22 21.03 29.92
N SER A 146 9.64 22.09 29.39
CA SER A 146 9.33 23.30 30.16
C SER A 146 8.03 23.18 30.94
N PHE A 147 7.08 22.37 30.47
CA PHE A 147 5.73 22.20 31.00
C PHE A 147 5.31 20.71 30.98
N PRO A 148 5.97 19.82 31.72
CA PRO A 148 5.73 18.37 31.64
C PRO A 148 4.33 17.90 32.12
N GLU A 149 3.68 18.71 32.96
CA GLU A 149 2.36 18.43 33.56
C GLU A 149 1.23 19.27 32.96
N SER A 150 1.50 20.02 31.89
CA SER A 150 0.49 20.84 31.22
C SER A 150 -0.57 19.96 30.54
N ALA A 151 -1.79 20.49 30.39
CA ALA A 151 -2.84 19.84 29.62
C ALA A 151 -2.44 19.60 28.15
N TYR A 152 -1.46 20.35 27.64
CA TYR A 152 -0.93 20.26 26.28
C TYR A 152 0.10 19.14 26.11
N SER A 153 0.71 18.64 27.19
CA SER A 153 1.88 17.74 27.12
C SER A 153 1.56 16.40 26.44
N ARG A 154 0.37 15.83 26.64
CA ARG A 154 -0.04 14.59 25.95
C ARG A 154 -0.10 14.79 24.43
N ALA A 155 -0.83 15.82 23.99
CA ALA A 155 -0.97 16.13 22.56
C ALA A 155 0.39 16.50 21.94
N ALA A 156 1.22 17.24 22.69
CA ALA A 156 2.56 17.62 22.26
C ALA A 156 3.47 16.40 22.08
N GLN A 157 3.40 15.42 22.99
CA GLN A 157 4.16 14.17 22.89
C GLN A 157 3.77 13.37 21.64
N TYR A 158 2.48 13.29 21.34
CA TYR A 158 1.99 12.62 20.13
C TYR A 158 2.43 13.37 18.87
N ASN A 159 2.24 14.69 18.83
CA ASN A 159 2.60 15.53 17.69
C ASN A 159 4.12 15.63 17.48
N LEU A 160 4.93 15.48 18.53
CA LEU A 160 6.38 15.31 18.42
C LEU A 160 6.73 14.06 17.60
N GLY A 161 6.05 12.94 17.86
CA GLY A 161 6.21 11.71 17.07
C GLY A 161 5.89 11.94 15.59
N LEU A 162 4.83 12.70 15.29
CA LEU A 162 4.47 13.05 13.91
C LEU A 162 5.47 14.01 13.26
N ALA A 163 6.00 14.98 14.00
CA ALA A 163 7.06 15.84 13.51
C ALA A 163 8.30 15.01 13.15
N HIS A 164 8.69 14.06 13.99
CA HIS A 164 9.78 13.15 13.67
C HIS A 164 9.49 12.24 12.46
N ILE A 165 8.25 11.74 12.29
CA ILE A 165 7.84 11.03 11.06
C ILE A 165 8.05 11.93 9.83
N GLY A 166 7.57 13.18 9.88
CA GLY A 166 7.72 14.14 8.78
C GLY A 166 9.19 14.41 8.43
N ALA A 167 10.05 14.46 9.44
CA ALA A 167 11.50 14.57 9.30
C ALA A 167 12.20 13.23 8.94
N SER A 168 11.45 12.15 8.72
CA SER A 168 11.97 10.78 8.47
C SER A 168 12.86 10.23 9.59
N ASN A 169 12.74 10.77 10.81
CA ASN A 169 13.48 10.36 12.00
C ASN A 169 12.71 9.25 12.75
N TRP A 170 12.62 8.07 12.14
CA TRP A 170 11.78 6.96 12.61
C TRP A 170 12.10 6.48 14.04
N ALA A 171 13.38 6.51 14.44
CA ALA A 171 13.78 6.13 15.79
C ALA A 171 13.25 7.10 16.85
N ALA A 172 13.44 8.41 16.64
CA ALA A 172 12.91 9.44 17.54
C ALA A 172 11.38 9.47 17.55
N ALA A 173 10.74 9.22 16.39
CA ALA A 173 9.30 9.05 16.32
C ALA A 173 8.81 7.87 17.18
N ALA A 174 9.49 6.72 17.09
CA ALA A 174 9.17 5.55 17.90
C ALA A 174 9.29 5.84 19.40
N GLU A 175 10.35 6.52 19.85
CA GLU A 175 10.51 6.95 21.24
C GLU A 175 9.35 7.86 21.69
N ALA A 176 8.99 8.84 20.85
CA ALA A 176 7.92 9.77 21.18
C ALA A 176 6.56 9.07 21.32
N PHE A 177 6.21 8.14 20.42
CA PHE A 177 4.97 7.36 20.50
C PHE A 177 4.99 6.34 21.64
N ALA A 178 6.13 5.69 21.91
CA ALA A 178 6.28 4.80 23.06
C ALA A 178 5.98 5.53 24.38
N ALA A 179 6.47 6.77 24.53
CA ALA A 179 6.16 7.59 25.70
C ALA A 179 4.66 7.89 25.86
N VAL A 180 3.92 8.13 24.76
CA VAL A 180 2.44 8.28 24.82
C VAL A 180 1.79 6.99 25.34
N VAL A 181 2.22 5.85 24.79
CA VAL A 181 1.68 4.53 25.11
C VAL A 181 1.98 4.12 26.56
N GLU A 182 3.14 4.51 27.10
CA GLU A 182 3.53 4.26 28.49
C GLU A 182 2.83 5.19 29.48
N LYS A 183 2.76 6.50 29.20
CA LYS A 183 2.18 7.49 30.11
C LYS A 183 0.65 7.47 30.09
N TYR A 184 0.02 7.10 28.97
CA TYR A 184 -1.43 7.16 28.78
C TYR A 184 -2.05 5.85 28.24
N PRO A 185 -1.77 4.68 28.81
CA PRO A 185 -2.04 3.37 28.20
C PRO A 185 -3.50 3.11 27.84
N THR A 186 -4.46 3.66 28.61
CA THR A 186 -5.90 3.47 28.38
C THR A 186 -6.53 4.56 27.53
N HIS A 187 -5.81 5.65 27.23
CA HIS A 187 -6.33 6.77 26.47
C HIS A 187 -6.47 6.42 24.97
N ALA A 188 -7.36 7.11 24.25
CA ALA A 188 -7.55 6.93 22.81
C ALA A 188 -6.25 7.20 22.02
N ASP A 189 -5.50 8.23 22.39
CA ASP A 189 -4.17 8.52 21.83
C ASP A 189 -3.19 7.36 21.91
N ALA A 190 -3.23 6.51 22.95
CA ALA A 190 -2.35 5.36 23.03
C ALA A 190 -2.68 4.30 21.97
N LYS A 191 -3.97 4.16 21.59
CA LYS A 191 -4.36 3.30 20.47
C LYS A 191 -3.69 3.78 19.19
N ASP A 192 -3.80 5.07 18.88
CA ASP A 192 -3.25 5.62 17.64
C ASP A 192 -1.72 5.70 17.67
N ALA A 193 -1.13 5.96 18.83
CA ALA A 193 0.32 5.91 19.03
C ALA A 193 0.87 4.50 18.84
N LEU A 194 0.15 3.43 19.21
CA LEU A 194 0.56 2.05 18.92
C LEU A 194 0.60 1.77 17.42
N PHE A 195 -0.36 2.26 16.64
CA PHE A 195 -0.30 2.15 15.17
C PHE A 195 0.94 2.83 14.60
N GLN A 196 1.20 4.07 15.04
CA GLN A 196 2.35 4.83 14.57
C GLN A 196 3.68 4.21 15.03
N LEU A 197 3.75 3.72 16.26
CA LEU A 197 4.92 3.02 16.80
C LEU A 197 5.24 1.75 16.00
N GLY A 198 4.22 0.92 15.71
CA GLY A 198 4.38 -0.28 14.90
C GLY A 198 4.85 0.03 13.48
N ALA A 199 4.33 1.12 12.89
CA ALA A 199 4.78 1.63 11.59
C ALA A 199 6.22 2.16 11.64
N CYS A 200 6.61 2.91 12.68
CA CYS A 200 7.98 3.39 12.84
C CYS A 200 8.99 2.23 12.94
N TYR A 201 8.63 1.15 13.64
CA TYR A 201 9.49 -0.05 13.67
C TYR A 201 9.56 -0.77 12.32
N ALA A 202 8.46 -0.79 11.56
CA ALA A 202 8.45 -1.34 10.19
C ALA A 202 9.37 -0.54 9.26
N GLU A 203 9.34 0.80 9.31
CA GLU A 203 10.25 1.67 8.52
C GLU A 203 11.73 1.46 8.89
N GLN A 204 11.99 1.19 10.17
CA GLN A 204 13.32 0.81 10.65
C GLN A 204 13.72 -0.63 10.29
N LYS A 205 12.84 -1.39 9.61
CA LYS A 205 12.97 -2.83 9.34
C LYS A 205 13.14 -3.67 10.61
N ASN A 206 12.76 -3.13 11.76
CA ASN A 206 12.68 -3.86 13.01
C ASN A 206 11.34 -4.62 13.05
N TRP A 207 11.26 -5.65 12.20
CA TRP A 207 10.03 -6.42 12.00
C TRP A 207 9.55 -7.09 13.29
N ALA A 208 10.47 -7.61 14.10
CA ALA A 208 10.14 -8.23 15.39
C ALA A 208 9.44 -7.25 16.34
N ALA A 209 9.98 -6.04 16.53
CA ALA A 209 9.34 -5.03 17.36
C ALA A 209 7.99 -4.58 16.79
N SER A 210 7.88 -4.45 15.46
CA SER A 210 6.61 -4.12 14.79
C SER A 210 5.53 -5.18 15.07
N VAL A 211 5.87 -6.47 14.99
CA VAL A 211 4.96 -7.58 15.30
C VAL A 211 4.45 -7.50 16.73
N GLU A 212 5.34 -7.27 17.70
CA GLU A 212 4.96 -7.18 19.11
C GLU A 212 4.05 -5.98 19.40
N VAL A 213 4.33 -4.83 18.78
CA VAL A 213 3.50 -3.63 18.95
C VAL A 213 2.09 -3.85 18.40
N PHE A 214 1.96 -4.43 17.21
CA PHE A 214 0.64 -4.75 16.65
C PHE A 214 -0.06 -5.87 17.42
N ALA A 215 0.66 -6.81 18.03
CA ALA A 215 0.08 -7.80 18.94
C ALA A 215 -0.51 -7.11 20.17
N ARG A 216 0.25 -6.24 20.86
CA ARG A 216 -0.24 -5.45 22.00
C ARG A 216 -1.44 -4.57 21.65
N LEU A 217 -1.46 -4.00 20.45
CA LEU A 217 -2.60 -3.22 19.96
C LEU A 217 -3.86 -4.08 19.82
N LEU A 218 -3.74 -5.30 19.30
CA LEU A 218 -4.86 -6.23 19.12
C LEU A 218 -5.50 -6.71 20.43
N ASP A 219 -4.78 -6.59 21.56
CA ASP A 219 -5.28 -6.89 22.91
C ASP A 219 -6.18 -5.78 23.48
N ARG A 220 -6.23 -4.61 22.83
CA ARG A 220 -7.13 -3.54 23.25
C ARG A 220 -8.60 -3.87 22.96
N SER A 221 -9.48 -3.48 23.88
CA SER A 221 -10.93 -3.71 23.78
C SER A 221 -11.67 -2.62 22.99
N ASP A 222 -11.03 -1.48 22.73
CA ASP A 222 -11.62 -0.29 22.08
C ASP A 222 -11.30 -0.18 20.58
N LEU A 223 -10.98 -1.31 19.93
CA LEU A 223 -10.73 -1.39 18.49
C LEU A 223 -12.05 -1.48 17.72
N THR A 224 -12.19 -0.65 16.68
CA THR A 224 -13.21 -0.85 15.64
C THR A 224 -12.87 -2.04 14.75
N ALA A 225 -13.79 -2.46 13.86
CA ALA A 225 -13.47 -3.49 12.88
C ALA A 225 -12.34 -3.06 11.93
N ASP A 226 -12.35 -1.81 11.47
CA ASP A 226 -11.29 -1.25 10.62
C ASP A 226 -9.94 -1.27 11.37
N ASP A 227 -9.92 -0.87 12.65
CA ASP A 227 -8.70 -0.89 13.47
C ASP A 227 -8.14 -2.32 13.60
N ARG A 228 -9.01 -3.30 13.85
CA ARG A 228 -8.60 -4.70 14.00
C ARG A 228 -8.06 -5.27 12.69
N ILE A 229 -8.71 -4.96 11.57
CA ILE A 229 -8.26 -5.38 10.23
C ILE A 229 -6.91 -4.76 9.89
N GLU A 230 -6.74 -3.46 10.11
CA GLU A 230 -5.49 -2.76 9.87
C GLU A 230 -4.36 -3.34 10.72
N ALA A 231 -4.58 -3.52 12.02
CA ALA A 231 -3.57 -4.03 12.94
C ALA A 231 -3.16 -5.47 12.58
N LEU A 232 -4.11 -6.35 12.24
CA LEU A 232 -3.82 -7.70 11.75
C LEU A 232 -3.04 -7.67 10.43
N ALA A 233 -3.46 -6.86 9.46
CA ALA A 233 -2.80 -6.74 8.16
C ALA A 233 -1.34 -6.27 8.32
N ARG A 234 -1.10 -5.22 9.11
CA ARG A 234 0.24 -4.70 9.38
C ARG A 234 1.11 -5.67 10.17
N ARG A 235 0.55 -6.40 11.14
CA ARG A 235 1.26 -7.50 11.82
C ARG A 235 1.67 -8.61 10.86
N GLY A 236 0.75 -9.05 10.01
CA GLY A 236 1.00 -10.07 8.99
C GLY A 236 2.09 -9.64 8.01
N PHE A 237 2.10 -8.35 7.64
CA PHE A 237 3.16 -7.78 6.81
C PHE A 237 4.53 -7.77 7.49
N ALA A 238 4.58 -7.40 8.77
CA ALA A 238 5.83 -7.47 9.52
C ALA A 238 6.35 -8.91 9.62
N GLN A 239 5.47 -9.89 9.88
CA GLN A 239 5.82 -11.33 9.88
C GLN A 239 6.32 -11.81 8.51
N PHE A 240 5.66 -11.38 7.43
CA PHE A 240 6.08 -11.68 6.06
C PHE A 240 7.49 -11.17 5.76
N ASN A 241 7.80 -9.92 6.15
CA ASN A 241 9.13 -9.33 5.95
C ASN A 241 10.20 -9.91 6.90
N GLN A 242 9.79 -10.50 8.03
CA GLN A 242 10.67 -11.28 8.90
C GLN A 242 11.05 -12.64 8.26
N GLY A 243 10.31 -13.09 7.24
CA GLY A 243 10.48 -14.40 6.60
C GLY A 243 9.68 -15.52 7.26
N ASP A 244 8.86 -15.23 8.28
CA ASP A 244 7.95 -16.19 8.89
C ASP A 244 6.66 -16.29 8.07
N LEU A 245 6.76 -16.96 6.92
CA LEU A 245 5.68 -17.06 5.94
C LEU A 245 4.46 -17.81 6.48
N ASP A 246 4.66 -18.83 7.32
CA ASP A 246 3.57 -19.65 7.85
C ASP A 246 2.74 -18.88 8.89
N THR A 247 3.39 -18.11 9.76
CA THR A 247 2.67 -17.25 10.70
C THR A 247 2.02 -16.07 9.96
N ALA A 248 2.71 -15.46 9.00
CA ALA A 248 2.14 -14.40 8.17
C ALA A 248 0.88 -14.87 7.44
N GLU A 249 0.91 -16.06 6.83
CA GLU A 249 -0.25 -16.65 6.14
C GLU A 249 -1.44 -16.81 7.10
N LYS A 250 -1.23 -17.34 8.30
CA LYS A 250 -2.28 -17.48 9.32
C LYS A 250 -2.86 -16.11 9.70
N THR A 251 -2.02 -15.10 9.89
CA THR A 251 -2.44 -13.74 10.24
C THR A 251 -3.25 -13.08 9.13
N PHE A 252 -2.82 -13.17 7.86
CA PHE A 252 -3.60 -12.63 6.75
C PHE A 252 -4.91 -13.37 6.54
N ARG A 253 -4.94 -14.70 6.69
CA ARG A 253 -6.20 -15.47 6.68
C ARG A 253 -7.12 -15.05 7.83
N ALA A 254 -6.58 -14.67 8.98
CA ALA A 254 -7.38 -14.14 10.09
C ALA A 254 -8.10 -12.84 9.73
N VAL A 255 -7.49 -11.95 8.93
CA VAL A 255 -8.14 -10.74 8.39
C VAL A 255 -9.39 -11.12 7.58
N LEU A 256 -9.25 -12.03 6.62
CA LEU A 256 -10.36 -12.45 5.75
C LEU A 256 -11.45 -13.20 6.51
N ASN A 257 -11.05 -14.03 7.49
CA ASN A 257 -11.98 -14.72 8.38
C ASN A 257 -12.76 -13.74 9.25
N TYR A 258 -12.09 -12.71 9.77
CA TYR A 258 -12.74 -11.68 10.57
C TYR A 258 -13.73 -10.88 9.72
N ARG A 259 -13.35 -10.47 8.50
CA ARG A 259 -14.27 -9.80 7.56
C ARG A 259 -15.54 -10.60 7.31
N ARG A 260 -15.43 -11.90 7.04
CA ARG A 260 -16.60 -12.77 6.81
C ARG A 260 -17.53 -12.86 8.02
N LYS A 261 -16.98 -12.79 9.24
CA LYS A 261 -17.80 -12.81 10.46
C LYS A 261 -18.64 -11.54 10.60
N ILE A 262 -18.04 -10.38 10.32
CA ILE A 262 -18.69 -9.08 10.49
C ILE A 262 -19.47 -8.60 9.25
N GLU A 263 -19.50 -9.38 8.17
CA GLU A 263 -19.97 -8.94 6.85
C GLU A 263 -21.41 -8.38 6.86
N ASN A 264 -22.27 -8.95 7.71
CA ASN A 264 -23.66 -8.55 7.87
C ASN A 264 -23.89 -7.57 9.04
N GLU A 265 -22.85 -7.26 9.82
CA GLU A 265 -22.95 -6.48 11.06
C GLU A 265 -22.39 -5.06 10.88
N GLU A 266 -21.27 -4.94 10.17
CA GLU A 266 -20.53 -3.69 10.07
C GLU A 266 -20.03 -3.46 8.63
N ARG A 267 -20.19 -2.21 8.17
CA ARG A 267 -19.62 -1.76 6.91
C ARG A 267 -18.25 -1.13 7.20
N LEU A 268 -17.22 -1.67 6.55
CA LEU A 268 -15.87 -1.12 6.64
C LEU A 268 -15.78 0.24 5.94
N ALA A 269 -14.93 1.11 6.48
CA ALA A 269 -14.62 2.39 5.86
C ALA A 269 -13.81 2.21 4.56
N THR A 270 -12.99 1.16 4.48
CA THR A 270 -12.12 0.89 3.33
C THR A 270 -11.83 -0.59 3.14
N ASP A 271 -11.76 -1.02 1.87
CA ASP A 271 -11.31 -2.37 1.50
C ASP A 271 -9.78 -2.46 1.33
N PHE A 272 -9.05 -1.38 1.59
CA PHE A 272 -7.59 -1.30 1.36
C PHE A 272 -6.84 -2.45 2.05
N TYR A 273 -7.08 -2.67 3.36
CA TYR A 273 -6.36 -3.70 4.11
C TYR A 273 -6.84 -5.12 3.82
N LEU A 274 -8.03 -5.29 3.23
CA LEU A 274 -8.49 -6.57 2.71
C LEU A 274 -7.74 -6.93 1.43
N ALA A 275 -7.70 -6.00 0.47
CA ALA A 275 -6.93 -6.15 -0.76
C ALA A 275 -5.43 -6.36 -0.47
N PHE A 276 -4.87 -5.58 0.46
CA PHE A 276 -3.52 -5.73 0.98
C PHE A 276 -3.27 -7.16 1.49
N SER A 277 -4.13 -7.66 2.37
CA SER A 277 -3.96 -8.98 2.98
C SER A 277 -4.07 -10.10 1.94
N GLN A 278 -5.02 -9.99 1.01
CA GLN A 278 -5.18 -10.94 -0.08
C GLN A 278 -3.98 -10.92 -1.05
N TYR A 279 -3.43 -9.75 -1.35
CA TYR A 279 -2.22 -9.60 -2.15
C TYR A 279 -1.02 -10.30 -1.48
N HIS A 280 -0.84 -10.10 -0.18
CA HIS A 280 0.26 -10.71 0.55
C HIS A 280 0.10 -12.23 0.72
N LEU A 281 -1.13 -12.76 0.79
CA LEU A 281 -1.37 -14.20 0.66
C LEU A 281 -0.91 -14.73 -0.69
N ALA A 282 -1.17 -14.00 -1.78
CA ALA A 282 -0.68 -14.36 -3.10
C ALA A 282 0.86 -14.31 -3.16
N GLN A 283 1.48 -13.30 -2.55
CA GLN A 283 2.95 -13.19 -2.46
C GLN A 283 3.58 -14.35 -1.69
N ILE A 284 2.96 -14.85 -0.62
CA ILE A 284 3.46 -16.01 0.13
C ILE A 284 3.50 -17.25 -0.77
N VAL A 285 2.43 -17.51 -1.52
CA VAL A 285 2.38 -18.64 -2.47
C VAL A 285 3.38 -18.43 -3.62
N HIS A 286 3.52 -17.19 -4.11
CA HIS A 286 4.51 -16.83 -5.12
C HIS A 286 5.96 -17.06 -4.63
N GLN A 287 6.27 -16.76 -3.38
CA GLN A 287 7.58 -17.08 -2.80
C GLN A 287 7.82 -18.60 -2.71
N ARG A 288 6.79 -19.38 -2.34
CA ARG A 288 6.87 -20.85 -2.38
C ARG A 288 7.10 -21.36 -3.81
N PHE A 289 6.42 -20.79 -4.81
CA PHE A 289 6.65 -21.08 -6.23
C PHE A 289 8.10 -20.84 -6.65
N ARG A 290 8.69 -19.70 -6.23
CA ARG A 290 10.10 -19.37 -6.51
C ARG A 290 11.08 -20.34 -5.86
N ALA A 291 10.74 -20.87 -4.69
CA ALA A 291 11.59 -21.78 -3.94
C ALA A 291 11.69 -23.18 -4.55
N VAL A 292 10.75 -23.59 -5.42
CA VAL A 292 10.81 -24.89 -6.10
C VAL A 292 11.86 -24.85 -7.22
N GLU A 293 12.97 -25.56 -7.03
CA GLU A 293 14.01 -25.77 -8.03
C GLU A 293 13.71 -27.05 -8.85
N LEU A 294 13.97 -27.03 -10.17
CA LEU A 294 13.79 -28.19 -11.04
C LEU A 294 15.04 -29.07 -10.97
N ARG A 295 14.91 -30.31 -10.48
CA ARG A 295 16.06 -31.18 -10.17
C ARG A 295 16.03 -32.50 -10.90
N LEU A 296 17.21 -33.01 -11.23
CA LEU A 296 17.40 -34.39 -11.72
C LEU A 296 17.46 -35.39 -10.54
N PRO A 297 17.14 -36.67 -10.76
CA PRO A 297 16.76 -37.33 -12.04
C PRO A 297 15.35 -36.95 -12.52
N GLU A 298 14.98 -37.36 -13.74
CA GLU A 298 13.70 -37.02 -14.40
C GLU A 298 12.47 -37.24 -13.49
N ALA A 299 12.42 -38.36 -12.76
CA ALA A 299 11.34 -38.64 -11.83
C ALA A 299 11.19 -37.62 -10.67
N GLN A 300 12.26 -36.93 -10.29
CA GLN A 300 12.20 -35.81 -9.34
C GLN A 300 11.78 -34.52 -10.04
N MET A 301 12.27 -34.29 -11.26
CA MET A 301 11.89 -33.15 -12.09
C MET A 301 10.39 -33.11 -12.34
N ASP A 302 9.77 -34.27 -12.62
CA ASP A 302 8.32 -34.39 -12.82
C ASP A 302 7.55 -33.87 -11.59
N LYS A 303 7.98 -34.26 -10.38
CA LYS A 303 7.37 -33.81 -9.13
C LYS A 303 7.59 -32.32 -8.90
N ASP A 304 8.79 -31.82 -9.16
CA ASP A 304 9.13 -30.41 -9.01
C ASP A 304 8.29 -29.56 -9.99
N LEU A 305 8.06 -30.05 -11.21
CA LEU A 305 7.20 -29.41 -12.21
C LEU A 305 5.72 -29.39 -11.77
N ASP A 306 5.20 -30.51 -11.27
CA ASP A 306 3.83 -30.59 -10.77
C ASP A 306 3.61 -29.63 -9.59
N GLU A 307 4.55 -29.60 -8.64
CA GLU A 307 4.51 -28.69 -7.50
C GLU A 307 4.57 -27.23 -7.96
N LYS A 308 5.52 -26.90 -8.85
CA LYS A 308 5.70 -25.53 -9.36
C LYS A 308 4.49 -25.06 -10.16
N ALA A 309 3.90 -25.92 -10.99
CA ALA A 309 2.67 -25.62 -11.72
C ALA A 309 1.49 -25.39 -10.76
N SER A 310 1.31 -26.25 -9.75
CA SER A 310 0.27 -26.10 -8.73
C SER A 310 0.41 -24.77 -7.99
N LEU A 311 1.62 -24.39 -7.58
CA LEU A 311 1.88 -23.13 -6.89
C LEU A 311 1.65 -21.91 -7.78
N LEU A 312 1.98 -21.97 -9.08
CA LEU A 312 1.65 -20.92 -10.03
C LEU A 312 0.14 -20.69 -10.12
N LEU A 313 -0.65 -21.77 -10.25
CA LEU A 313 -2.11 -21.67 -10.32
C LEU A 313 -2.72 -21.08 -9.04
N GLN A 314 -2.21 -21.50 -7.88
CA GLN A 314 -2.64 -20.98 -6.59
C GLN A 314 -2.29 -19.49 -6.43
N ALA A 315 -1.07 -19.08 -6.79
CA ALA A 315 -0.65 -17.69 -6.74
C ALA A 315 -1.47 -16.82 -7.71
N GLN A 316 -1.65 -17.26 -8.95
CA GLN A 316 -2.48 -16.59 -9.94
C GLN A 316 -3.91 -16.38 -9.43
N ARG A 317 -4.53 -17.43 -8.89
CA ARG A 317 -5.88 -17.32 -8.31
C ARG A 317 -5.90 -16.29 -7.18
N ALA A 318 -4.93 -16.32 -6.28
CA ALA A 318 -4.88 -15.39 -5.15
C ALA A 318 -4.68 -13.92 -5.60
N TYR A 319 -3.90 -13.67 -6.65
CA TYR A 319 -3.78 -12.34 -7.25
C TYR A 319 -5.07 -11.90 -7.94
N ILE A 320 -5.77 -12.79 -8.65
CA ILE A 320 -7.07 -12.48 -9.24
C ILE A 320 -8.10 -12.12 -8.16
N GLU A 321 -8.11 -12.82 -7.03
CA GLU A 321 -8.95 -12.44 -5.87
C GLU A 321 -8.58 -11.04 -5.32
N THR A 322 -7.30 -10.64 -5.38
CA THR A 322 -6.89 -9.27 -5.03
C THR A 322 -7.53 -8.24 -5.96
N ILE A 323 -7.54 -8.49 -7.27
CA ILE A 323 -8.14 -7.61 -8.28
C ILE A 323 -9.64 -7.41 -8.01
N LYS A 324 -10.34 -8.46 -7.54
CA LYS A 324 -11.78 -8.41 -7.23
C LYS A 324 -12.15 -7.47 -6.10
N TYR A 325 -11.23 -7.15 -5.19
CA TYR A 325 -11.46 -6.12 -4.17
C TYR A 325 -11.58 -4.70 -4.75
N GLY A 326 -11.24 -4.52 -6.03
CA GLY A 326 -11.48 -3.26 -6.73
C GLY A 326 -10.59 -2.08 -6.31
N ASN A 327 -9.65 -2.29 -5.38
CA ASN A 327 -8.66 -1.26 -5.05
C ASN A 327 -7.68 -1.11 -6.23
N PRO A 328 -7.61 0.06 -6.90
CA PRO A 328 -6.84 0.20 -8.14
C PRO A 328 -5.35 -0.07 -7.99
N ALA A 329 -4.75 0.35 -6.87
CA ALA A 329 -3.31 0.18 -6.64
C ALA A 329 -2.95 -1.29 -6.42
N TRP A 330 -3.75 -2.01 -5.63
CA TRP A 330 -3.56 -3.45 -5.42
C TRP A 330 -3.93 -4.29 -6.63
N ALA A 331 -4.94 -3.87 -7.40
CA ALA A 331 -5.30 -4.53 -8.66
C ALA A 331 -4.16 -4.42 -9.68
N ALA A 332 -3.58 -3.22 -9.85
CA ALA A 332 -2.44 -2.98 -10.72
C ALA A 332 -1.22 -3.82 -10.31
N ALA A 333 -0.95 -3.88 -9.00
CA ALA A 333 0.11 -4.71 -8.42
C ALA A 333 -0.12 -6.19 -8.71
N ALA A 334 -1.33 -6.69 -8.47
CA ALA A 334 -1.68 -8.08 -8.68
C ALA A 334 -1.59 -8.48 -10.15
N GLY A 335 -2.12 -7.66 -11.07
CA GLY A 335 -2.06 -7.94 -12.51
C GLY A 335 -0.63 -8.03 -13.04
N PHE A 336 0.26 -7.14 -12.58
CA PHE A 336 1.69 -7.20 -12.91
C PHE A 336 2.32 -8.52 -12.43
N GLN A 337 2.04 -8.91 -11.19
CA GLN A 337 2.60 -10.13 -10.59
C GLN A 337 2.12 -11.40 -11.30
N VAL A 338 0.88 -11.43 -11.81
CA VAL A 338 0.40 -12.55 -12.63
C VAL A 338 1.20 -12.67 -13.93
N GLY A 339 1.52 -11.55 -14.58
CA GLY A 339 2.45 -11.57 -15.73
C GLY A 339 3.82 -12.11 -15.35
N SER A 340 4.38 -11.62 -14.24
CA SER A 340 5.69 -12.06 -13.73
C SER A 340 5.75 -13.56 -13.41
N LEU A 341 4.67 -14.18 -12.89
CA LEU A 341 4.63 -15.63 -12.65
C LEU A 341 4.97 -16.45 -13.90
N TYR A 342 4.44 -16.05 -15.07
CA TYR A 342 4.68 -16.77 -16.32
C TYR A 342 6.09 -16.51 -16.87
N GLU A 343 6.63 -15.30 -16.68
CA GLU A 343 8.04 -15.00 -17.00
C GLU A 343 8.99 -15.82 -16.13
N GLU A 344 8.76 -15.86 -14.82
CA GLU A 344 9.59 -16.62 -13.89
C GLU A 344 9.51 -18.13 -14.13
N LEU A 345 8.35 -18.64 -14.56
CA LEU A 345 8.23 -20.03 -14.98
C LEU A 345 9.01 -20.30 -16.27
N TYR A 346 8.94 -19.40 -17.26
CA TYR A 346 9.75 -19.48 -18.47
C TYR A 346 11.25 -19.50 -18.13
N ASP A 347 11.70 -18.60 -17.27
CA ASP A 347 13.10 -18.54 -16.83
C ASP A 347 13.50 -19.82 -16.10
N ALA A 348 12.63 -20.39 -15.27
CA ALA A 348 12.90 -21.67 -14.60
C ALA A 348 13.10 -22.82 -15.60
N PHE A 349 12.32 -22.87 -16.68
CA PHE A 349 12.49 -23.88 -17.74
C PHE A 349 13.79 -23.68 -18.54
N MET A 350 14.14 -22.43 -18.87
CA MET A 350 15.37 -22.13 -19.61
C MET A 350 16.64 -22.55 -18.86
N HIS A 351 16.59 -22.54 -17.53
CA HIS A 351 17.70 -22.89 -16.65
C HIS A 351 17.57 -24.30 -16.05
N ALA A 352 16.58 -25.09 -16.47
CA ALA A 352 16.40 -26.44 -15.98
C ALA A 352 17.62 -27.32 -16.32
N PRO A 353 18.08 -28.19 -15.40
CA PRO A 353 19.19 -29.08 -15.68
C PRO A 353 18.81 -30.07 -16.78
N VAL A 354 19.64 -30.17 -17.83
CA VAL A 354 19.43 -31.12 -18.92
C VAL A 354 19.93 -32.50 -18.50
N PRO A 355 19.16 -33.58 -18.72
CA PRO A 355 19.60 -34.95 -18.47
C PRO A 355 20.98 -35.24 -19.11
N PRO A 356 21.93 -35.84 -18.37
CA PRO A 356 23.30 -36.03 -18.84
C PRO A 356 23.41 -36.98 -20.05
N GLU A 357 22.37 -37.76 -20.32
CA GLU A 357 22.24 -38.65 -21.48
C GLU A 357 22.04 -37.87 -22.79
N LEU A 358 21.52 -36.63 -22.74
CA LEU A 358 21.30 -35.78 -23.89
C LEU A 358 22.56 -34.98 -24.22
N GLN A 359 23.32 -35.43 -25.22
CA GLN A 359 24.56 -34.81 -25.69
C GLN A 359 24.51 -34.50 -27.18
N GLY A 360 25.42 -33.63 -27.65
CA GLY A 360 25.53 -33.26 -29.06
C GLY A 360 24.21 -32.77 -29.65
N GLU A 361 23.81 -33.33 -30.79
CA GLU A 361 22.59 -32.98 -31.52
C GLU A 361 21.32 -33.23 -30.69
N ALA A 362 21.27 -34.31 -29.90
CA ALA A 362 20.09 -34.63 -29.09
C ALA A 362 19.77 -33.53 -28.06
N ARG A 363 20.81 -32.87 -27.52
CA ARG A 363 20.66 -31.72 -26.63
C ARG A 363 20.09 -30.50 -27.35
N GLN A 364 20.53 -30.24 -28.58
CA GLN A 364 20.04 -29.11 -29.38
C GLN A 364 18.56 -29.30 -29.72
N VAL A 365 18.18 -30.48 -30.21
CA VAL A 365 16.78 -30.82 -30.50
C VAL A 365 15.91 -30.69 -29.25
N TYR A 366 16.38 -31.19 -28.10
CA TYR A 366 15.67 -31.02 -26.83
C TYR A 366 15.45 -29.55 -26.48
N GLN A 367 16.48 -28.70 -26.60
CA GLN A 367 16.39 -27.28 -26.29
C GLN A 367 15.45 -26.53 -27.25
N GLU A 368 15.49 -26.84 -28.55
CA GLU A 368 14.58 -26.26 -29.55
C GLU A 368 13.13 -26.64 -29.28
N GLU A 369 12.86 -27.91 -28.99
CA GLU A 369 11.51 -28.38 -28.65
C GLU A 369 11.00 -27.80 -27.32
N LEU A 370 11.86 -27.73 -26.31
CA LEU A 370 11.55 -27.07 -25.05
C LEU A 370 11.18 -25.60 -25.30
N PHE A 371 11.99 -24.87 -26.06
CA PHE A 371 11.77 -23.47 -26.38
C PHE A 371 10.42 -23.23 -27.09
N LYS A 372 10.10 -24.05 -28.11
CA LYS A 372 8.80 -23.99 -28.81
C LYS A 372 7.64 -24.16 -27.83
N LYS A 373 7.76 -25.08 -26.88
CA LYS A 373 6.72 -25.37 -25.89
C LYS A 373 6.57 -24.28 -24.84
N ILE A 374 7.66 -23.67 -24.36
CA ILE A 374 7.61 -22.66 -23.28
C ILE A 374 7.37 -21.24 -23.78
N ARG A 375 7.50 -20.96 -25.08
CA ARG A 375 7.15 -19.66 -25.69
C ARG A 375 5.72 -19.21 -25.36
N ILE A 376 4.78 -20.16 -25.23
CA ILE A 376 3.38 -19.90 -24.82
C ILE A 376 3.28 -19.18 -23.46
N LEU A 377 4.27 -19.35 -22.57
CA LEU A 377 4.32 -18.69 -21.27
C LEU A 377 4.60 -17.19 -21.43
N LEU A 378 5.53 -16.82 -22.31
CA LEU A 378 5.80 -15.41 -22.63
C LEU A 378 4.58 -14.74 -23.28
N GLU A 379 3.86 -15.45 -24.15
CA GLU A 379 2.61 -14.95 -24.73
C GLU A 379 1.52 -14.76 -23.66
N LYS A 380 1.41 -15.68 -22.69
CA LYS A 380 0.52 -15.53 -21.53
C LYS A 380 0.90 -14.31 -20.70
N SER A 381 2.19 -14.12 -20.40
CA SER A 381 2.66 -12.93 -19.69
C SER A 381 2.32 -11.65 -20.46
N LEU A 382 2.61 -11.60 -21.77
CA LEU A 382 2.35 -10.44 -22.61
C LEU A 382 0.87 -10.04 -22.59
N ARG A 383 -0.04 -11.02 -22.68
CA ARG A 383 -1.48 -10.78 -22.54
C ARG A 383 -1.84 -10.21 -21.17
N TRP A 384 -1.31 -10.76 -20.09
CA TRP A 384 -1.54 -10.23 -18.75
C TRP A 384 -1.03 -8.80 -18.58
N GLN A 385 0.18 -8.49 -19.05
CA GLN A 385 0.72 -7.13 -18.98
C GLN A 385 -0.15 -6.14 -19.79
N ARG A 386 -0.63 -6.54 -20.98
CA ARG A 386 -1.55 -5.75 -21.79
C ARG A 386 -2.86 -5.46 -21.05
N GLU A 387 -3.52 -6.50 -20.54
CA GLU A 387 -4.80 -6.33 -19.83
C GLU A 387 -4.64 -5.51 -18.55
N ASN A 388 -3.52 -5.68 -17.83
CA ASN A 388 -3.21 -4.87 -16.65
C ASN A 388 -3.06 -3.39 -17.02
N LEU A 389 -2.33 -3.07 -18.10
CA LEU A 389 -2.18 -1.69 -18.57
C LEU A 389 -3.51 -1.07 -19.00
N LEU A 390 -4.35 -1.81 -19.72
CA LEU A 390 -5.70 -1.37 -20.09
C LEU A 390 -6.57 -1.12 -18.85
N MET A 391 -6.48 -1.98 -17.84
CA MET A 391 -7.20 -1.79 -16.58
C MET A 391 -6.71 -0.53 -15.85
N ILE A 392 -5.39 -0.34 -15.72
CA ILE A 392 -4.80 0.84 -15.07
C ILE A 392 -5.24 2.13 -15.76
N GLU A 393 -5.23 2.15 -17.09
CA GLU A 393 -5.69 3.28 -17.90
C GLU A 393 -7.18 3.58 -17.66
N ARG A 394 -8.04 2.57 -17.67
CA ARG A 394 -9.49 2.74 -17.40
C ARG A 394 -9.77 3.28 -16.00
N LEU A 395 -9.00 2.84 -15.00
CA LEU A 395 -9.15 3.29 -13.62
C LEU A 395 -8.55 4.70 -13.40
N GLY A 396 -7.78 5.22 -14.36
CA GLY A 396 -7.20 6.56 -14.29
C GLY A 396 -6.18 6.74 -13.15
N VAL A 397 -5.57 5.65 -12.67
CA VAL A 397 -4.65 5.69 -11.52
C VAL A 397 -3.21 5.65 -11.99
N ASN A 398 -2.45 6.69 -11.66
CA ASN A 398 -1.01 6.70 -11.89
C ASN A 398 -0.31 5.91 -10.76
N THR A 399 0.23 4.75 -11.10
CA THR A 399 0.93 3.86 -10.16
C THR A 399 2.29 3.48 -10.72
N GLU A 400 3.26 3.20 -9.85
CA GLU A 400 4.56 2.63 -10.28
C GLU A 400 4.39 1.31 -11.05
N TRP A 401 3.33 0.56 -10.75
CA TRP A 401 2.96 -0.67 -11.44
C TRP A 401 2.63 -0.47 -12.91
N ALA A 402 2.14 0.71 -13.30
CA ALA A 402 1.92 1.07 -14.69
C ALA A 402 3.26 1.05 -15.46
N GLU A 403 4.27 1.73 -14.93
CA GLU A 403 5.59 1.79 -15.56
C GLU A 403 6.27 0.42 -15.59
N LYS A 404 6.19 -0.35 -14.49
CA LYS A 404 6.71 -1.72 -14.46
C LYS A 404 6.03 -2.63 -15.50
N SER A 405 4.71 -2.52 -15.62
CA SER A 405 3.95 -3.31 -16.62
C SER A 405 4.31 -2.90 -18.05
N LYS A 406 4.54 -1.60 -18.32
CA LYS A 406 5.01 -1.11 -19.63
C LYS A 406 6.39 -1.67 -19.98
N MET A 407 7.33 -1.63 -19.03
CA MET A 407 8.68 -2.17 -19.23
C MET A 407 8.66 -3.67 -19.50
N ALA A 408 7.90 -4.43 -18.70
CA ALA A 408 7.72 -5.86 -18.91
C ALA A 408 7.07 -6.15 -20.27
N TYR A 409 6.03 -5.42 -20.66
CA TYR A 409 5.38 -5.55 -21.96
C TYR A 409 6.35 -5.31 -23.13
N ALA A 410 7.16 -4.25 -23.06
CA ALA A 410 8.15 -3.94 -24.09
C ALA A 410 9.25 -5.02 -24.18
N LYS A 411 9.73 -5.52 -23.04
CA LYS A 411 10.66 -6.67 -22.98
C LYS A 411 10.06 -7.90 -23.66
N LEU A 412 8.82 -8.25 -23.33
CA LEU A 412 8.13 -9.42 -23.87
C LEU A 412 7.91 -9.33 -25.39
N LEU A 413 7.60 -8.14 -25.93
CA LEU A 413 7.50 -7.94 -27.38
C LEU A 413 8.82 -8.24 -28.09
N ARG A 414 9.96 -7.84 -27.51
CA ARG A 414 11.29 -8.13 -28.08
C ARG A 414 11.63 -9.61 -28.03
N LEU A 415 11.32 -10.28 -26.92
CA LEU A 415 11.56 -11.73 -26.76
C LEU A 415 10.69 -12.57 -27.71
N LEU A 416 9.50 -12.06 -28.08
CA LEU A 416 8.57 -12.75 -28.96
C LEU A 416 8.76 -12.40 -30.45
N ASP A 417 9.61 -11.42 -30.78
CA ASP A 417 9.89 -11.00 -32.15
C ASP A 417 10.75 -12.05 -32.87
N PRO A 418 10.23 -12.71 -33.92
CA PRO A 418 10.98 -13.72 -34.68
C PRO A 418 12.20 -13.15 -35.43
N ASN A 419 12.28 -11.83 -35.63
CA ASN A 419 13.39 -11.16 -36.31
C ASN A 419 14.43 -10.57 -35.35
N SER A 420 14.17 -10.60 -34.03
CA SER A 420 15.10 -10.14 -33.01
C SER A 420 16.24 -11.15 -32.86
N THR A 421 17.40 -10.84 -33.43
CA THR A 421 18.59 -11.71 -33.49
C THR A 421 19.60 -11.47 -32.36
N SER A 422 19.23 -10.72 -31.32
CA SER A 422 20.18 -10.17 -30.34
C SER A 422 19.79 -10.56 -28.91
N GLU A 423 20.36 -11.65 -28.39
CA GLU A 423 20.66 -11.97 -26.96
C GLU A 423 20.61 -13.48 -26.63
N PHE A 424 20.32 -14.36 -27.61
CA PHE A 424 20.28 -15.81 -27.38
C PHE A 424 21.66 -16.50 -27.42
N GLU A 425 22.73 -15.77 -27.75
CA GLU A 425 24.11 -16.29 -27.78
C GLU A 425 24.88 -15.89 -26.52
N GLN A 426 24.59 -16.56 -25.41
CA GLN A 426 25.55 -17.08 -24.43
C GLN A 426 24.78 -17.65 -23.24
N PRO A 427 25.13 -18.86 -22.73
CA PRO A 427 24.73 -19.20 -21.38
C PRO A 427 25.43 -18.17 -20.50
N VAL A 428 24.66 -17.23 -19.93
CA VAL A 428 25.20 -16.24 -19.00
C VAL A 428 25.92 -17.04 -17.94
N GLY A 429 27.26 -17.03 -18.00
CA GLY A 429 28.11 -17.62 -16.99
C GLY A 429 27.67 -17.02 -15.67
N ASN A 430 27.14 -17.88 -14.81
CA ASN A 430 26.68 -17.63 -13.45
C ASN A 430 26.71 -16.12 -13.06
N PRO A 431 25.60 -15.38 -13.18
CA PRO A 431 25.44 -14.19 -12.36
C PRO A 431 25.25 -14.72 -10.95
N ALA A 432 26.37 -15.03 -10.30
CA ALA A 432 26.50 -15.61 -8.98
C ALA A 432 25.34 -15.18 -8.10
N ARG A 433 24.28 -16.02 -7.97
CA ARG A 433 23.05 -15.75 -7.20
C ARG A 433 22.94 -14.26 -6.86
N GLY A 434 22.79 -13.45 -7.91
CA GLY A 434 22.88 -12.01 -7.76
C GLY A 434 21.76 -11.64 -6.81
N LYS A 435 22.11 -11.13 -5.62
CA LYS A 435 21.19 -10.52 -4.67
C LYS A 435 20.53 -9.25 -5.24
N ASP A 436 20.36 -9.15 -6.55
CA ASP A 436 19.33 -8.35 -7.17
C ASP A 436 18.02 -9.12 -7.00
N SER A 437 17.64 -9.33 -5.73
CA SER A 437 16.24 -9.45 -5.38
C SER A 437 15.56 -8.34 -6.15
N ILE A 438 14.63 -8.67 -7.05
CA ILE A 438 13.61 -7.70 -7.46
C ILE A 438 13.02 -7.23 -6.14
N GLN A 439 13.53 -6.11 -5.61
CA GLN A 439 13.10 -5.63 -4.31
C GLN A 439 11.59 -5.48 -4.45
N PRO A 440 10.80 -6.03 -3.50
CA PRO A 440 9.37 -5.85 -3.57
C PRO A 440 9.14 -4.32 -3.65
N PRO A 441 8.50 -3.82 -4.71
CA PRO A 441 8.18 -2.40 -4.84
C PRO A 441 7.55 -1.82 -3.57
N PRO A 442 7.63 -0.50 -3.40
CA PRO A 442 6.93 0.16 -2.31
C PRO A 442 5.45 -0.21 -2.34
N THR A 443 4.92 -0.59 -1.18
CA THR A 443 3.50 -0.90 -1.02
C THR A 443 2.68 0.36 -1.27
N PRO A 444 1.52 0.26 -1.97
CA PRO A 444 0.53 1.33 -2.05
C PRO A 444 0.32 2.07 -0.73
N THR A 445 0.19 3.39 -0.80
CA THR A 445 0.00 4.23 0.39
C THR A 445 -1.32 3.89 1.07
N PRO A 446 -1.33 3.56 2.37
CA PRO A 446 -2.57 3.33 3.10
C PRO A 446 -3.40 4.62 3.21
N PRO A 447 -4.74 4.51 3.33
CA PRO A 447 -5.59 5.66 3.59
C PRO A 447 -5.19 6.34 4.91
N GLN A 448 -5.32 7.68 4.96
CA GLN A 448 -5.12 8.41 6.22
C GLN A 448 -6.20 8.00 7.22
N ARG A 449 -5.80 7.68 8.46
CA ARG A 449 -6.76 7.38 9.54
C ARG A 449 -7.53 8.66 9.86
N GLY A 450 -8.86 8.54 9.96
CA GLY A 450 -9.78 9.66 10.16
C GLY A 450 -9.59 10.33 11.52
N GLY A 451 -8.77 11.37 11.53
CA GLY A 451 -8.52 12.29 12.63
C GLY A 451 -7.59 13.36 12.10
N SER A 452 -7.71 14.61 12.57
CA SER A 452 -6.70 15.63 12.25
C SER A 452 -5.32 15.01 12.52
N PRO A 453 -4.35 15.12 11.58
CA PRO A 453 -3.02 14.57 11.82
C PRO A 453 -2.47 15.15 13.13
N GLU A 454 -2.76 16.41 13.39
CA GLU A 454 -2.47 17.08 14.64
C GLU A 454 -3.53 16.80 15.72
N ARG A 455 -3.07 16.36 16.90
CA ARG A 455 -3.92 16.34 18.10
C ARG A 455 -4.10 17.77 18.59
N THR A 456 -5.34 18.16 18.85
CA THR A 456 -5.61 19.41 19.57
C THR A 456 -5.65 19.16 21.07
N PRO A 457 -5.22 20.13 21.88
CA PRO A 457 -5.39 20.11 23.34
C PRO A 457 -6.88 20.20 23.71
N PRO A 458 -7.28 19.88 24.95
CA PRO A 458 -8.66 20.11 25.38
C PRO A 458 -9.05 21.58 25.17
N THR A 459 -10.26 21.83 24.66
CA THR A 459 -10.81 23.18 24.56
C THR A 459 -11.05 23.72 25.97
N SER A 460 -10.09 24.45 26.52
CA SER A 460 -10.39 25.47 27.54
C SER A 460 -11.28 26.53 26.87
N PRO A 461 -12.30 27.10 27.55
CA PRO A 461 -13.17 28.15 27.00
C PRO A 461 -12.45 29.41 26.48
N GLU A 462 -11.12 29.51 26.60
CA GLU A 462 -10.31 30.66 26.24
C GLU A 462 -9.82 30.72 24.78
N ALA A 463 -9.89 29.64 23.99
CA ALA A 463 -9.45 29.70 22.59
C ALA A 463 -10.30 30.65 21.72
N ALA A 464 -11.50 31.01 22.18
CA ALA A 464 -12.38 31.99 21.51
C ALA A 464 -12.02 33.47 21.80
N GLY A 465 -11.08 33.75 22.70
CA GLY A 465 -10.83 35.11 23.22
C GLY A 465 -9.62 35.86 22.64
N ARG A 466 -8.75 35.22 21.84
CA ARG A 466 -7.49 35.86 21.36
C ARG A 466 -7.64 36.77 20.13
N GLN A 467 -8.85 37.00 19.63
CA GLN A 467 -9.13 38.15 18.75
C GLN A 467 -9.61 39.31 19.62
N ILE A 468 -8.68 40.08 20.17
CA ILE A 468 -8.75 41.52 20.47
C ILE A 468 -7.45 41.82 21.21
N LEU A 469 -6.52 42.47 20.51
CA LEU A 469 -5.70 43.60 20.97
C LEU A 469 -5.05 44.25 19.75
#